data_AF-A0A959T973-F1
#
_entry.id   AF-A0A959T973-F1
#
_cell.length_a   1.000
_cell.length_b   1.000
_cell.length_c   1.000
_cell.angle_alpha   90.00
_cell.angle_beta   90.00
_cell.angle_gamma   90.00
#
_symmetry.space_group_name_H-M   'P 1'
#
loop_
_entity.id
_entity.type
_entity.pdbx_description
1 polymer ?
#
loop_
_entity_poly.entity_id
_entity_poly.type
_entity_poly.pdbx_seq_one_letter_code
_entity_poly.pdbx_strand_id
1 'polypeptide(L)'
;IRQVKPGQTAYITLDSYNETAFEAEVTRIVPYMDERSRTFKVEARFIETPPTLYPNFTVETSIVLRTKDKALLVPAGYLVDGAFLMTGSDTPTPVTIGARDLENVKILEGIDANTKLYKP
;
A
#
# COMPACT_ATOMS: atom_id res chain seq x y z
N ILE A 1 -7.84 12.88 -4.91
CA ILE A 1 -8.64 12.87 -3.66
C ILE A 1 -9.73 11.80 -3.57
N ARG A 2 -10.32 11.30 -4.68
CA ARG A 2 -11.45 10.34 -4.67
C ARG A 2 -11.28 9.07 -3.81
N GLN A 3 -10.04 8.68 -3.50
CA GLN A 3 -9.72 7.48 -2.73
C GLN A 3 -9.36 7.77 -1.26
N VAL A 4 -9.02 9.02 -0.94
CA VAL A 4 -8.64 9.41 0.43
C VAL A 4 -9.90 9.78 1.20
N LYS A 5 -10.02 9.30 2.43
CA LYS A 5 -11.17 9.51 3.32
C LYS A 5 -10.70 9.68 4.76
N PRO A 6 -11.43 10.45 5.59
CA PRO A 6 -11.24 10.41 7.04
C PRO A 6 -11.29 8.97 7.58
N GLY A 7 -10.49 8.67 8.59
CA GLY A 7 -10.36 7.34 9.19
C GLY A 7 -9.30 6.44 8.56
N GLN A 8 -8.62 6.87 7.49
CA GLN A 8 -7.53 6.09 6.92
C GLN A 8 -6.24 6.25 7.72
N THR A 9 -5.54 5.14 7.94
CA THR A 9 -4.19 5.13 8.49
C THR A 9 -3.23 5.82 7.52
N ALA A 10 -2.32 6.61 8.07
CA ALA A 10 -1.20 7.20 7.39
C ALA A 10 0.08 6.94 8.18
N TYR A 11 1.20 6.82 7.48
CA TYR A 11 2.52 6.72 8.07
C TYR A 11 3.31 7.97 7.68
N ILE A 12 3.79 8.70 8.68
CA ILE A 12 4.49 9.97 8.51
C ILE A 12 5.95 9.76 8.87
N THR A 13 6.85 10.08 7.95
CA THR A 13 8.30 10.07 8.16
C THR A 13 8.79 11.51 8.27
N LEU A 14 9.67 11.75 9.24
CA LEU A 14 10.23 13.05 9.54
C LEU A 14 11.74 13.01 9.33
N ASP A 15 12.29 13.97 8.58
CA ASP A 15 13.74 14.04 8.32
C ASP A 15 14.58 14.09 9.61
N SER A 16 14.02 14.65 10.68
CA SER A 16 14.67 14.75 11.99
C SER A 16 14.73 13.43 12.78
N TYR A 17 14.03 12.39 12.32
CA TYR A 17 13.90 11.12 13.02
C TYR A 17 14.29 9.98 12.07
N ASN A 18 15.59 9.72 11.91
CA ASN A 18 16.25 8.56 11.25
C ASN A 18 15.32 7.56 10.53
N GLU A 19 14.51 8.02 9.57
CA GLU A 19 13.55 7.23 8.82
C GLU A 19 12.48 6.48 9.66
N THR A 20 12.23 6.88 10.91
CA THR A 20 11.14 6.33 11.73
C THR A 20 9.80 6.82 11.18
N ALA A 21 8.94 5.87 10.81
CA ALA A 21 7.56 6.14 10.45
C ALA A 21 6.66 6.18 11.69
N PHE A 22 5.92 7.27 11.85
CA PHE A 22 4.93 7.43 12.92
C PHE A 22 3.53 7.19 12.36
N GLU A 23 2.74 6.39 13.07
CA GLU A 23 1.36 6.13 12.68
C GLU A 23 0.48 7.34 12.97
N ALA A 24 -0.40 7.65 12.03
CA ALA A 24 -1.36 8.74 12.08
C ALA A 24 -2.69 8.33 11.45
N GLU A 25 -3.74 9.07 11.73
CA GLU A 25 -5.06 8.90 11.14
C GLU A 25 -5.44 10.17 10.36
N VAL A 26 -5.93 10.00 9.13
CA VAL A 26 -6.53 11.10 8.36
C VAL A 26 -7.80 11.56 9.08
N THR A 27 -7.81 12.79 9.56
CA THR A 27 -8.94 13.35 10.31
C THR A 27 -9.86 14.19 9.42
N ARG A 28 -9.30 14.89 8.44
CA ARG A 28 -10.07 15.82 7.59
C ARG A 28 -9.43 16.00 6.22
N ILE A 29 -10.29 16.23 5.24
CA ILE A 29 -9.91 16.67 3.90
C ILE A 29 -10.56 18.03 3.68
N VAL A 30 -9.76 19.05 3.38
CA VAL A 30 -10.27 20.39 3.05
C VAL A 30 -10.85 20.32 1.62
N PRO A 31 -12.14 20.67 1.42
CA PRO A 31 -12.82 20.45 0.14
C PRO A 31 -12.51 21.51 -0.93
N TYR A 32 -11.52 22.39 -0.69
CA TYR A 32 -11.07 23.41 -1.62
C TYR A 32 -9.69 23.03 -2.15
N MET A 33 -9.54 23.04 -3.48
CA MET A 33 -8.26 22.82 -4.14
C MET A 33 -7.44 24.12 -4.08
N ASP A 34 -6.17 24.01 -3.75
CA ASP A 34 -5.23 25.11 -3.93
C ASP A 34 -4.99 25.30 -5.43
N GLU A 35 -5.38 26.45 -5.98
CA GLU A 35 -5.39 26.70 -7.43
C GLU A 35 -3.98 26.69 -8.06
N ARG A 36 -2.97 27.10 -7.28
CA ARG A 36 -1.59 27.21 -7.76
C ARG A 36 -0.91 25.86 -7.84
N SER A 37 -1.01 25.06 -6.78
CA SER A 37 -0.38 23.74 -6.68
C SER A 37 -1.24 22.60 -7.23
N ARG A 38 -2.54 22.84 -7.45
CA ARG A 38 -3.54 21.83 -7.82
C ARG A 38 -3.63 20.69 -6.80
N THR A 39 -3.43 21.00 -5.52
CA THR A 39 -3.46 20.04 -4.42
C THR A 39 -4.64 20.26 -3.49
N PHE A 40 -5.01 19.23 -2.73
CA PHE A 40 -6.00 19.34 -1.64
C PHE A 40 -5.28 19.19 -0.30
N LYS A 41 -5.63 20.03 0.67
CA LYS A 41 -5.09 19.90 2.03
C LYS A 41 -5.76 18.73 2.74
N VAL A 42 -4.94 17.82 3.25
CA VAL A 42 -5.35 16.71 4.12
C VAL A 42 -4.74 16.94 5.50
N GLU A 43 -5.54 16.76 6.53
CA GLU A 43 -5.11 16.89 7.92
C GLU A 43 -5.11 15.51 8.56
N ALA A 44 -3.98 15.11 9.13
CA ALA A 44 -3.80 13.85 9.84
C ALA A 44 -3.36 14.13 11.28
N ARG A 45 -3.68 13.21 12.18
CA ARG A 45 -3.29 13.27 13.59
C ARG A 45 -2.48 12.03 13.94
N PHE A 46 -1.32 12.22 14.55
CA PHE A 46 -0.53 11.12 15.07
C PHE A 46 -1.32 10.29 16.09
N ILE A 47 -1.28 8.96 15.95
CA ILE A 47 -1.76 8.04 16.98
C ILE A 47 -0.75 8.05 18.13
N GLU A 48 0.53 7.92 17.80
CA GLU A 48 1.64 8.08 18.73
C GLU A 48 2.47 9.30 18.32
N THR A 49 2.52 10.30 19.21
CA THR A 49 3.18 11.58 18.89
C THR A 49 4.69 11.44 19.05
N PRO A 50 5.51 11.86 18.05
CA PRO A 50 6.95 11.92 18.22
C PRO A 50 7.35 12.82 19.40
N PRO A 51 8.49 12.52 20.08
CA PRO A 51 8.88 13.25 21.29
C PRO A 51 8.99 14.77 21.12
N THR A 52 9.38 15.23 19.92
CA THR A 52 9.59 16.63 19.60
C THR A 52 9.09 16.92 18.19
N LEU A 53 8.16 17.86 18.06
CA LEU A 53 7.70 18.37 16.77
C LEU A 53 8.08 19.84 16.65
N TYR A 54 9.01 20.14 15.74
CA TYR A 54 9.33 21.52 15.42
C TYR A 54 8.36 22.04 14.34
N PRO A 55 7.94 23.31 14.43
CA PRO A 55 7.13 23.92 13.39
C PRO A 55 7.91 24.03 12.07
N ASN A 56 7.19 24.07 10.95
CA ASN A 56 7.73 24.22 9.60
C ASN A 56 8.61 23.05 9.11
N PHE A 57 8.45 21.86 9.69
CA PHE A 57 9.06 20.66 9.13
C PHE A 57 8.34 20.19 7.88
N THR A 58 9.15 19.81 6.89
CA THR A 58 8.71 18.99 5.78
C THR A 58 8.62 17.56 6.28
N VAL A 59 7.57 16.87 5.84
CA VAL A 59 7.32 15.48 6.20
C VAL A 59 6.99 14.73 4.94
N GLU A 60 7.36 13.46 4.89
CA GLU A 60 6.86 12.54 3.89
C GLU A 60 5.73 11.71 4.50
N THR A 61 4.68 11.43 3.74
CA THR A 61 3.51 10.72 4.27
C THR A 61 2.94 9.75 3.25
N SER A 62 2.75 8.51 3.70
CA SER A 62 2.07 7.47 2.95
C SER A 62 0.70 7.20 3.56
N ILE A 63 -0.37 7.27 2.76
CA ILE A 63 -1.74 7.00 3.22
C ILE A 63 -2.16 5.59 2.77
N VAL A 64 -2.58 4.76 3.72
CA VAL A 64 -3.10 3.42 3.46
C VAL A 64 -4.49 3.55 2.84
N LEU A 65 -4.60 3.30 1.53
CA LEU A 65 -5.87 3.44 0.82
C LEU A 65 -6.84 2.30 1.12
N ARG A 66 -6.33 1.07 1.27
CA ARG A 66 -7.11 -0.16 1.48
C ARG A 66 -6.28 -1.21 2.19
N THR A 67 -6.90 -1.93 3.12
CA THR A 67 -6.33 -3.10 3.78
C THR A 67 -7.17 -4.33 3.45
N LYS A 68 -6.52 -5.47 3.20
CA LYS A 68 -7.17 -6.77 2.96
C LYS A 68 -6.42 -7.85 3.74
N ASP A 69 -6.92 -8.24 4.90
CA ASP A 69 -6.19 -9.12 5.84
C ASP A 69 -5.97 -10.55 5.33
N LYS A 70 -6.84 -11.03 4.45
CA LYS A 70 -6.79 -12.41 3.90
C LYS A 70 -6.56 -12.40 2.40
N ALA A 71 -5.46 -11.77 1.97
CA ALA A 71 -5.06 -11.76 0.56
C ALA A 71 -4.13 -12.94 0.25
N LEU A 72 -4.39 -13.66 -0.84
CA LEU A 72 -3.46 -14.64 -1.38
C LEU A 72 -2.36 -13.91 -2.14
N LEU A 73 -1.13 -13.97 -1.63
CA LEU A 73 0.04 -13.35 -2.23
C LEU A 73 0.98 -14.42 -2.76
N VAL A 74 1.54 -14.15 -3.93
CA VAL A 74 2.56 -14.98 -4.58
C VAL A 74 3.74 -14.07 -4.91
N PRO A 75 4.99 -14.52 -4.71
CA PRO A 75 6.14 -13.72 -5.11
C PRO A 75 6.10 -13.42 -6.61
N ALA A 76 6.33 -12.17 -7.00
CA ALA A 76 6.16 -11.70 -8.38
C ALA A 76 6.97 -12.51 -9.40
N GLY A 77 8.13 -13.05 -9.00
CA GLY A 77 8.99 -13.89 -9.84
C GLY A 77 8.43 -15.28 -10.18
N TYR A 78 7.30 -15.70 -9.61
CA TYR A 78 6.60 -16.95 -9.98
C TYR A 78 5.54 -16.73 -11.06
N LEU A 79 5.18 -15.48 -11.34
CA LEU A 79 4.19 -15.13 -12.36
C LEU A 79 4.82 -15.20 -13.75
N VAL A 80 4.29 -16.06 -14.60
CA VAL A 80 4.72 -16.24 -15.99
C VAL A 80 3.75 -15.53 -16.93
N ASP A 81 4.31 -14.76 -17.87
CA ASP A 81 3.58 -13.96 -18.86
C ASP A 81 2.47 -13.07 -18.28
N GLY A 82 2.57 -12.72 -16.99
CA GLY A 82 1.62 -11.88 -16.29
C GLY A 82 0.28 -12.52 -15.93
N ALA A 83 0.05 -13.78 -16.27
CA ALA A 83 -1.26 -14.43 -16.13
C ALA A 83 -1.21 -15.92 -15.73
N PHE A 84 -0.03 -16.52 -15.59
CA PHE A 84 0.11 -17.95 -15.29
C PHE A 84 1.00 -18.19 -14.08
N LEU A 85 0.69 -19.26 -13.35
CA LEU A 85 1.54 -19.83 -12.30
C LEU A 85 1.83 -21.29 -12.62
N MET A 86 3.03 -21.76 -12.33
CA MET A 86 3.36 -23.17 -12.47
C MET A 86 2.92 -23.94 -11.22
N THR A 87 1.88 -24.76 -11.35
CA THR A 87 1.33 -25.59 -10.23
C THR A 87 1.84 -27.03 -10.27
N GLY A 88 2.66 -27.35 -11.25
CA GLY A 88 3.40 -28.59 -11.44
C GLY A 88 4.69 -28.27 -12.21
N SER A 89 5.57 -29.25 -12.38
CA SER A 89 6.85 -29.06 -13.07
C SER A 89 6.72 -28.52 -14.51
N ASP A 90 5.58 -28.75 -15.17
CA ASP A 90 5.28 -28.21 -16.51
C ASP A 90 3.77 -27.97 -16.67
N THR A 91 3.12 -27.49 -15.61
CA THR A 91 1.66 -27.28 -15.60
C THR A 91 1.35 -25.80 -15.38
N PRO A 92 1.20 -25.02 -16.47
CA PRO A 92 0.76 -23.63 -16.38
C PRO A 92 -0.73 -23.58 -15.99
N THR A 93 -1.02 -22.91 -14.88
CA THR A 93 -2.37 -22.63 -14.41
C THR A 93 -2.69 -21.14 -14.58
N PRO A 94 -3.78 -20.79 -15.30
CA PRO A 94 -4.18 -19.40 -15.46
C PRO A 94 -4.69 -18.83 -14.13
N VAL A 95 -4.36 -17.57 -13.85
CA VAL A 95 -4.77 -16.86 -12.64
C VAL A 95 -5.28 -15.46 -12.95
N THR A 96 -6.24 -15.00 -12.15
CA THR A 96 -6.66 -13.60 -12.14
C THR A 96 -5.87 -12.86 -11.08
N ILE A 97 -5.11 -11.84 -11.47
CA ILE A 97 -4.28 -11.05 -10.55
C ILE A 97 -4.97 -9.76 -10.08
N GLY A 98 -4.59 -9.29 -8.90
CA GLY A 98 -5.02 -8.03 -8.31
C GLY A 98 -3.88 -7.00 -8.26
N ALA A 99 -3.72 -6.36 -7.11
CA ALA A 99 -2.59 -5.46 -6.88
C ALA A 99 -1.26 -6.22 -6.95
N ARG A 100 -0.22 -5.55 -7.45
CA ARG A 100 1.14 -6.07 -7.50
C ARG A 100 2.13 -4.98 -7.13
N ASP A 101 3.22 -5.39 -6.50
CA ASP A 101 4.42 -4.59 -6.33
C ASP A 101 5.62 -5.35 -6.92
N LEU A 102 6.83 -4.96 -6.56
CA LEU A 102 8.06 -5.58 -7.07
C LEU A 102 8.31 -6.97 -6.47
N GLU A 103 7.79 -7.23 -5.27
CA GLU A 103 8.05 -8.45 -4.52
C GLU A 103 6.91 -9.45 -4.67
N ASN A 104 5.67 -8.97 -4.68
CA ASN A 104 4.47 -9.79 -4.55
C ASN A 104 3.39 -9.39 -5.57
N VAL A 105 2.65 -10.39 -6.02
CA VAL A 105 1.40 -10.23 -6.77
C VAL A 105 0.27 -10.86 -5.96
N LYS A 106 -0.84 -10.14 -5.86
CA LYS A 106 -2.06 -10.67 -5.28
C LYS A 106 -2.80 -11.54 -6.29
N ILE A 107 -3.20 -12.73 -5.89
CA ILE A 107 -4.07 -13.61 -6.67
C ILE A 107 -5.51 -13.44 -6.20
N LEU A 108 -6.42 -13.29 -7.15
CA LEU A 108 -7.86 -13.18 -6.93
C LEU A 108 -8.54 -14.54 -7.20
N GLU A 109 -8.12 -15.24 -8.24
CA GLU A 109 -8.72 -16.51 -8.68
C GLU A 109 -7.68 -17.41 -9.36
N GLY A 110 -7.97 -18.72 -9.44
CA GLY A 110 -7.18 -19.73 -10.16
C GLY A 110 -6.38 -20.69 -9.28
N ILE A 111 -6.02 -20.26 -8.05
CA ILE A 111 -5.34 -21.10 -7.06
C ILE A 111 -5.81 -20.77 -5.64
N ASP A 112 -5.43 -21.59 -4.66
CA ASP A 112 -5.67 -21.36 -3.24
C ASP A 112 -4.36 -21.34 -2.41
N ALA A 113 -4.49 -21.13 -1.10
CA ALA A 113 -3.37 -21.05 -0.17
C ALA A 113 -2.60 -22.38 0.02
N ASN A 114 -3.17 -23.51 -0.41
CA ASN A 114 -2.54 -24.83 -0.30
C ASN A 114 -1.89 -25.28 -1.62
N THR A 115 -2.08 -24.51 -2.69
CA THR A 115 -1.57 -24.82 -4.01
C THR A 115 -0.04 -24.67 -4.03
N LYS A 116 0.66 -25.76 -4.36
CA LYS A 116 2.13 -25.74 -4.49
C LYS A 116 2.51 -25.03 -5.79
N LEU A 117 3.49 -24.15 -5.69
CA LEU A 117 4.02 -23.39 -6.83
C LEU A 117 5.45 -23.83 -7.14
N TYR A 118 5.75 -23.89 -8.43
CA TYR A 118 7.07 -24.16 -8.96
C TYR A 118 7.62 -22.88 -9.57
N LYS A 119 8.91 -22.62 -9.33
CA LYS A 119 9.56 -21.48 -9.94
C LYS A 119 9.80 -21.80 -11.42
N PRO A 120 9.44 -20.89 -12.34
CA PRO A 120 9.77 -21.04 -13.76
C PRO A 120 11.29 -21.04 -14.02
#